data_AF-A0A524FBG8-F1
#
_entry.id   AF-A0A524FBG8-F1
#
_cell.length_a   1.000
_cell.length_b   1.000
_cell.length_c   1.000
_cell.angle_alpha   90.00
_cell.angle_beta   90.00
_cell.angle_gamma   90.00
#
_symmetry.space_group_name_H-M   'P 1'
#
loop_
_entity.id
_entity.type
_entity.pdbx_description
1 polymer ?
#
loop_
_entity_poly.entity_id
_entity_poly.type
_entity_poly.pdbx_seq_one_letter_code
_entity_poly.pdbx_strand_id
1 'polypeptide(L)'
;MMDGGIIAGANGILPAYAGAKGFAPGICLLAETIPLPMMSLDPRASKALVKILKEYFKIDMAFEELDKKIKEMQGVFDSFKKQADYFMKGAQEDQGPDSYFR
;
A
#
# COMPACT_ATOMS: atom_id res chain seq x y z
N MET A 1 -18.74 6.56 -0.82
CA MET A 1 -18.13 7.68 -0.05
C MET A 1 -17.64 7.11 1.26
N MET A 2 -16.70 7.76 1.95
CA MET A 2 -16.26 7.30 3.27
C MET A 2 -17.37 7.63 4.29
N ASP A 3 -17.83 6.63 5.06
CA ASP A 3 -18.99 6.75 5.95
C ASP A 3 -18.67 7.36 7.33
N GLY A 4 -17.38 7.61 7.62
CA GLY A 4 -16.93 8.27 8.84
C GLY A 4 -15.41 8.29 8.98
N GLY A 5 -14.86 9.29 9.67
CA GLY A 5 -13.42 9.47 9.91
C GLY A 5 -12.97 10.92 9.87
N ILE A 6 -11.76 11.21 10.34
CA ILE A 6 -11.14 12.55 10.27
C ILE A 6 -9.88 12.44 9.40
N ILE A 7 -9.82 13.27 8.35
CA ILE A 7 -8.61 13.42 7.54
C ILE A 7 -7.79 14.57 8.13
N ALA A 8 -6.61 14.25 8.66
CA ALA A 8 -5.69 15.24 9.23
C ALA A 8 -4.67 15.74 8.19
N GLY A 9 -3.99 16.84 8.51
CA GLY A 9 -2.94 17.44 7.67
C GLY A 9 -3.48 18.18 6.45
N ALA A 10 -2.61 18.38 5.44
CA ALA A 10 -2.94 19.17 4.25
C ALA A 10 -4.16 18.60 3.49
N ASN A 11 -4.27 17.27 3.42
CA ASN A 11 -5.35 16.57 2.72
C ASN A 11 -6.73 16.75 3.39
N GLY A 12 -6.78 17.16 4.66
CA GLY A 12 -8.01 17.57 5.32
C GLY A 12 -8.28 19.07 5.19
N ILE A 13 -7.24 19.89 5.43
CA ILE A 13 -7.37 21.35 5.45
C ILE A 13 -7.69 21.92 4.07
N LEU A 14 -6.98 21.49 3.03
CA LEU A 14 -7.14 22.03 1.67
C LEU A 14 -8.57 21.85 1.13
N PRO A 15 -9.15 20.64 1.09
CA PRO A 15 -10.52 20.48 0.59
C PRO A 15 -11.55 21.16 1.49
N ALA A 16 -11.39 21.10 2.82
CA ALA A 16 -12.31 21.78 3.74
C ALA A 16 -12.33 23.31 3.50
N TYR A 17 -11.14 23.91 3.38
CA TYR A 17 -11.01 25.34 3.13
C TYR A 17 -11.53 25.74 1.74
N ALA A 18 -11.13 25.02 0.70
CA ALA A 18 -11.57 25.28 -0.67
C ALA A 18 -13.09 25.17 -0.82
N GLY A 19 -13.69 24.13 -0.22
CA GLY A 19 -15.14 23.93 -0.20
C GLY A 19 -15.88 25.01 0.59
N ALA A 20 -15.41 25.34 1.80
CA ALA A 20 -16.02 26.36 2.65
C ALA A 20 -15.95 27.78 2.05
N LYS A 21 -14.94 28.06 1.23
CA LYS A 21 -14.77 29.35 0.54
C LYS A 21 -15.39 29.38 -0.87
N GLY A 22 -15.93 28.28 -1.36
CA GLY A 22 -16.52 28.19 -2.70
C GLY A 22 -15.50 28.31 -3.83
N PHE A 23 -14.21 28.03 -3.57
CA PHE A 23 -13.18 28.08 -4.62
C PHE A 23 -13.23 26.86 -5.54
N ALA A 24 -13.49 25.67 -4.97
CA ALA A 24 -13.66 24.43 -5.70
C ALA A 24 -14.43 23.42 -4.83
N PRO A 25 -15.03 22.37 -5.43
CA PRO A 25 -15.51 21.22 -4.68
C PRO A 25 -14.37 20.61 -3.84
N GLY A 26 -14.50 20.67 -2.52
CA GLY A 26 -13.50 20.18 -1.58
C GLY A 26 -13.45 18.66 -1.55
N ILE A 27 -12.72 18.05 -2.48
CA ILE A 27 -12.64 16.59 -2.63
C ILE A 27 -11.25 16.09 -2.21
N CYS A 28 -11.22 15.02 -1.41
CA CYS A 28 -10.02 14.26 -1.11
C CYS A 28 -10.17 12.83 -1.63
N LEU A 29 -9.20 12.34 -2.39
CA LEU A 29 -9.14 10.93 -2.79
C LEU A 29 -8.19 10.19 -1.86
N LEU A 30 -8.66 9.07 -1.33
CA LEU A 30 -7.90 8.20 -0.45
C LEU A 30 -7.90 6.78 -1.03
N ALA A 31 -6.76 6.12 -0.96
CA ALA A 31 -6.62 4.71 -1.26
C ALA A 31 -6.06 4.01 -0.02
N GLU A 32 -6.65 2.88 0.33
CA GLU A 32 -6.11 2.02 1.38
C GLU A 32 -4.73 1.50 0.96
N THR A 33 -3.82 1.43 1.92
CA THR A 33 -2.45 0.94 1.74
C THR A 33 -2.20 -0.21 2.71
N ILE A 34 -1.32 -1.12 2.35
CA ILE A 34 -0.91 -2.20 3.26
C ILE A 34 0.14 -1.64 4.23
N PRO A 35 -0.11 -1.64 5.56
CA PRO A 35 0.84 -1.11 6.54
C PRO A 35 1.92 -2.15 6.85
N LEU A 36 2.98 -2.15 6.05
CA LEU A 36 4.12 -3.06 6.24
C LEU A 36 5.34 -2.30 6.72
N PRO A 37 5.99 -2.71 7.82
CA PRO A 37 7.16 -2.00 8.37
C PRO A 37 8.31 -1.80 7.37
N MET A 38 8.41 -2.69 6.38
CA MET A 38 9.45 -2.71 5.36
C MET A 38 9.07 -1.99 4.06
N MET A 39 7.82 -1.50 3.95
CA MET A 39 7.35 -0.74 2.80
C MET A 39 6.88 0.64 3.21
N SER A 40 7.64 1.64 2.79
CA SER A 40 7.24 3.04 2.87
C SER A 40 6.36 3.49 1.69
N LEU A 41 6.25 2.66 0.64
CA LEU A 41 5.60 3.01 -0.62
C LEU A 41 4.69 1.88 -1.11
N ASP A 42 3.44 2.23 -1.39
CA ASP A 42 2.47 1.36 -2.08
C ASP A 42 2.14 1.93 -3.47
N PRO A 43 2.85 1.49 -4.52
CA PRO A 43 2.58 1.91 -5.89
C PRO A 43 1.22 1.39 -6.41
N ARG A 44 0.62 0.35 -5.81
CA ARG A 44 -0.72 -0.12 -6.21
C ARG A 44 -1.79 0.85 -5.75
N ALA A 45 -1.74 1.28 -4.49
CA ALA A 45 -2.62 2.32 -3.95
C ALA A 45 -2.50 3.61 -4.76
N SER A 46 -1.27 4.01 -5.08
CA SER A 46 -1.01 5.20 -5.91
C SER A 46 -1.61 5.06 -7.32
N LYS A 47 -1.42 3.90 -7.99
CA LYS A 47 -1.98 3.64 -9.32
C LYS A 47 -3.51 3.70 -9.33
N ALA A 48 -4.18 3.23 -8.28
CA ALA A 48 -5.63 3.30 -8.17
C ALA A 48 -6.13 4.76 -8.19
N LEU A 49 -5.48 5.66 -7.45
CA LEU A 49 -5.81 7.09 -7.46
C LEU A 49 -5.54 7.73 -8.82
N VAL A 50 -4.38 7.48 -9.41
CA VAL A 50 -4.01 8.06 -10.72
C VAL A 50 -4.95 7.56 -11.82
N LYS A 51 -5.43 6.31 -11.76
CA LYS A 51 -6.41 5.78 -12.71
C LYS A 51 -7.71 6.58 -12.68
N ILE A 52 -8.24 6.86 -11.49
CA ILE A 52 -9.46 7.68 -11.33
C ILE A 52 -9.24 9.09 -11.90
N LEU A 53 -8.10 9.72 -11.58
CA LEU A 53 -7.77 11.05 -12.09
C LEU A 53 -7.61 11.06 -13.61
N LYS A 54 -6.96 10.03 -14.18
CA LYS A 54 -6.80 9.85 -15.62
C LYS A 54 -8.16 9.81 -16.31
N GLU A 55 -9.07 8.98 -15.82
CA GLU A 55 -10.42 8.82 -16.39
C GLU A 55 -11.25 10.11 -16.24
N TYR A 56 -11.21 10.73 -15.07
CA TYR A 56 -11.96 11.95 -14.76
C TYR A 56 -11.52 13.14 -15.62
N PHE A 57 -10.21 13.38 -15.73
CA PHE A 57 -9.64 14.49 -16.50
C PHE A 57 -9.37 14.13 -17.97
N LYS A 58 -9.64 12.89 -18.38
CA LYS A 58 -9.35 12.37 -19.73
C LYS A 58 -7.90 12.59 -20.14
N ILE A 59 -6.98 12.36 -19.20
CA ILE A 59 -5.53 12.53 -19.43
C ILE A 59 -5.04 11.37 -20.28
N ASP A 60 -4.30 11.68 -21.35
CA ASP A 60 -3.56 10.66 -22.08
C ASP A 60 -2.19 10.45 -21.41
N MET A 61 -2.09 9.34 -20.69
CA MET A 61 -0.85 8.93 -20.02
C MET A 61 -0.86 7.41 -19.88
N ALA A 62 0.32 6.82 -19.78
CA ALA A 62 0.45 5.40 -19.55
C ALA A 62 1.04 5.11 -18.16
N PHE A 63 1.05 3.84 -17.75
CA PHE A 63 1.31 3.42 -16.36
C PHE A 63 2.62 2.64 -16.21
N GLU A 64 3.48 2.62 -17.21
CA GLU A 64 4.65 1.72 -17.30
C GLU A 64 5.55 1.84 -16.06
N GLU A 65 5.88 3.05 -15.63
CA GLU A 65 6.73 3.28 -14.46
C GLU A 65 6.06 2.83 -13.15
N LEU A 66 4.76 3.07 -13.01
CA LEU A 66 3.99 2.56 -11.87
C LEU A 66 3.93 1.03 -11.88
N ASP A 67 3.74 0.42 -13.05
CA ASP A 67 3.70 -1.03 -13.23
C ASP A 67 5.04 -1.69 -12.95
N LYS A 68 6.14 -1.05 -13.33
CA LYS A 68 7.48 -1.49 -12.97
C LYS A 68 7.67 -1.49 -11.46
N LYS A 69 7.32 -0.41 -10.76
CA LYS A 69 7.40 -0.34 -9.29
C LYS A 69 6.51 -1.38 -8.61
N ILE A 70 5.33 -1.68 -9.16
CA ILE A 70 4.46 -2.75 -8.63
C ILE A 70 5.13 -4.12 -8.76
N LYS A 71 5.83 -4.40 -9.86
CA LYS A 71 6.58 -5.65 -10.05
C LYS A 71 7.77 -5.76 -9.09
N GLU A 72 8.52 -4.67 -8.91
CA GLU A 72 9.62 -4.61 -7.94
C GLU A 72 9.11 -4.89 -6.52
N MET A 73 7.99 -4.27 -6.15
CA MET A 73 7.30 -4.52 -4.87
C MET A 73 6.91 -6.00 -4.70
N GLN A 74 6.41 -6.66 -5.74
CA GLN A 74 6.07 -8.08 -5.71
C GLN A 74 7.32 -8.96 -5.48
N GLY A 75 8.44 -8.64 -6.13
CA GLY A 75 9.70 -9.35 -5.92
C GLY A 75 10.19 -9.27 -4.46
N VAL A 76 10.01 -8.12 -3.81
CA VAL A 76 10.31 -7.94 -2.39
C VAL A 76 9.44 -8.87 -1.53
N PHE A 77 8.14 -8.92 -1.78
CA PHE A 77 7.23 -9.84 -1.07
C PHE A 77 7.63 -11.31 -1.22
N ASP A 78 7.96 -11.73 -2.43
CA ASP A 78 8.32 -13.11 -2.71
C ASP A 78 9.62 -13.49 -2.00
N SER A 79 10.58 -12.56 -1.91
CA SER A 79 11.83 -12.77 -1.18
C SER A 79 11.61 -12.94 0.32
N PHE A 80 10.72 -12.13 0.92
CA PHE A 80 10.35 -12.26 2.33
C PHE A 80 9.61 -13.55 2.63
N LYS A 81 8.68 -13.95 1.76
CA LYS A 81 7.96 -15.21 1.93
C LYS A 81 8.92 -16.38 1.94
N LYS A 82 9.88 -16.42 1.01
CA LYS A 82 10.92 -17.46 0.97
C LYS A 82 11.77 -17.47 2.24
N GLN A 83 12.16 -16.29 2.73
CA GLN A 83 12.95 -16.18 3.96
C GLN A 83 12.16 -16.65 5.19
N ALA A 84 10.89 -16.25 5.32
CA ALA A 84 10.00 -16.71 6.38
C ALA A 84 9.79 -18.22 6.31
N ASP A 85 9.52 -18.78 5.12
CA ASP A 85 9.34 -20.22 4.92
C ASP A 85 10.62 -21.00 5.28
N TYR A 86 11.80 -20.45 4.99
CA TYR A 86 13.09 -21.05 5.37
C TYR A 86 13.28 -21.09 6.89
N PHE A 87 13.02 -19.98 7.59
CA PHE A 87 13.12 -19.95 9.06
C PHE A 87 12.09 -20.83 9.74
N MET A 88 10.86 -20.88 9.22
CA MET A 88 9.79 -21.72 9.77
C MET A 88 10.06 -23.22 9.55
N LYS A 89 10.66 -23.61 8.42
CA LYS A 89 11.08 -25.00 8.18
C LYS A 89 12.29 -25.41 9.01
N GLY A 90 13.28 -24.52 9.18
CA GLY A 90 14.45 -24.78 10.02
C GLY A 90 14.12 -24.96 11.51
N ALA A 91 13.04 -24.35 12.01
CA ALA A 91 12.57 -24.55 13.38
C ALA A 91 11.83 -25.89 13.60
N GLN A 92 11.41 -26.57 12.53
CA GLN A 92 10.60 -27.79 12.61
C GLN A 92 11.46 -29.07 12.61
N GLU A 93 12.74 -28.99 12.23
CA GLU A 93 13.64 -30.16 12.15
C GLU A 93 14.40 -30.44 13.47
N ASP A 94 14.30 -29.58 14.49
CA ASP A 94 15.03 -29.74 15.77
C ASP A 94 14.20 -30.40 16.90
N GLN A 95 13.02 -30.96 16.58
CA GLN A 95 12.31 -31.89 17.49
C GLN A 95 12.49 -33.32 17.00
N GLY A 96 13.74 -33.80 17.05
CA GLY A 96 14.02 -35.22 16.94
C GLY A 96 13.36 -35.99 18.10
N PRO A 97 12.70 -37.14 17.84
CA PRO A 97 12.33 -38.04 18.92
C PRO A 97 13.63 -38.60 19.50
N ASP A 98 13.69 -38.64 20.84
CA ASP A 98 14.70 -39.34 21.64
C ASP A 98 16.06 -38.66 21.85
N SER A 99 16.15 -37.98 22.99
CA SER A 99 17.37 -37.94 23.80
C SER A 99 17.05 -38.52 25.18
N TYR A 100 17.02 -39.86 25.24
CA TYR A 100 17.06 -40.64 26.47
C TYR A 100 18.32 -40.28 27.27
N PHE A 101 18.20 -40.15 28.60
CA PHE A 101 19.26 -39.92 29.61
C PHE A 101 19.88 -38.51 29.73
N ARG A 102 19.40 -37.70 30.67
CA ARG A 102 20.07 -37.35 31.96
C ARG A 102 19.34 -36.23 32.69
#